data_AF-A0A3M1PW97-F1
#
_entry.id   AF-A0A3M1PW97-F1
#
_cell.length_a   1.000
_cell.length_b   1.000
_cell.length_c   1.000
_cell.angle_alpha   90.00
_cell.angle_beta   90.00
_cell.angle_gamma   90.00
#
_symmetry.space_group_name_H-M   'P 1'
#
loop_
_entity.id
_entity.type
_entity.pdbx_description
1 polymer ?
#
loop_
_entity_poly.entity_id
_entity_poly.type
_entity_poly.pdbx_seq_one_letter_code
_entity_poly.pdbx_strand_id
1 'polypeptide(L)'
;VCPAMKINNAESDGISIWVGGKVSNARHEPMFSKLAIPYLPNNPPRWPEVVEAVVHLVDVYARHARKHERMGEWIERIGWPRFFRLTGIPFTKYHIDDFTHAGETYKRSVQLKP
;
A
#
# COMPACT_ATOMS: atom_id res chain seq x y z
N VAL A 1 25.97 0.25 13.73
CA VAL A 1 24.90 0.93 14.49
C VAL A 1 25.55 1.89 15.49
N CYS A 2 25.16 3.18 15.48
CA CYS A 2 25.81 4.22 16.29
C CYS A 2 24.75 5.05 17.04
N PRO A 3 24.73 5.05 18.39
CA PRO A 3 23.76 5.82 19.18
C PRO A 3 23.83 7.35 18.97
N ALA A 4 24.96 7.86 18.48
CA ALA A 4 25.14 9.29 18.22
C ALA A 4 24.43 9.76 16.94
N MET A 5 24.03 8.86 16.05
CA MET A 5 23.30 9.20 14.83
C MET A 5 21.79 9.28 15.09
N LYS A 6 21.33 10.41 15.63
CA LYS A 6 19.89 10.69 15.81
C LYS A 6 19.26 11.13 14.49
N ILE A 7 18.15 10.51 14.12
CA ILE A 7 17.40 10.80 12.88
C ILE A 7 15.92 11.10 13.12
N ASN A 8 15.45 11.01 14.36
CA ASN A 8 14.06 11.28 14.73
C ASN A 8 13.75 12.78 14.64
N ASN A 9 12.60 13.13 14.07
CA ASN A 9 12.13 14.50 13.93
C ASN A 9 10.60 14.55 13.93
N ALA A 10 10.01 15.23 14.92
CA ALA A 10 8.56 15.29 15.09
C ALA A 10 7.79 15.92 13.92
N GLU A 11 8.42 16.79 13.12
CA GLU A 11 7.77 17.47 11.99
C GLU A 11 7.81 16.63 10.70
N SER A 12 8.87 15.84 10.51
CA SER A 12 9.08 15.05 9.28
C SER A 12 8.82 13.56 9.44
N ASP A 13 8.80 13.05 10.67
CA ASP A 13 8.43 11.66 10.94
C ASP A 13 6.92 11.50 10.72
N GLY A 14 6.54 10.37 10.13
CA GLY A 14 5.16 10.10 9.80
C GLY A 14 4.89 8.63 9.55
N ILE A 15 3.73 8.35 8.97
CA ILE A 15 3.22 6.99 8.77
C ILE A 15 3.05 6.73 7.28
N SER A 16 3.52 5.57 6.84
CA SER A 16 3.19 5.02 5.52
C SER A 16 2.17 3.90 5.67
N ILE A 17 1.27 3.75 4.70
CA ILE A 17 0.24 2.70 4.70
C ILE A 17 0.55 1.68 3.60
N TRP A 18 0.53 0.41 3.98
CA TRP A 18 0.85 -0.73 3.13
C TRP A 18 -0.31 -1.71 3.06
N VAL A 19 -0.56 -2.29 1.89
CA VAL A 19 -1.74 -3.13 1.64
C VAL A 19 -1.40 -4.41 0.88
N GLY A 20 -2.30 -5.40 0.95
CA GLY A 20 -2.25 -6.59 0.09
C GLY A 20 -1.38 -7.76 0.57
N GLY A 21 -0.70 -7.62 1.72
CA GLY A 21 0.09 -8.70 2.28
C GLY A 21 -0.75 -9.84 2.86
N LYS A 22 -0.21 -11.07 2.85
CA LYS A 22 -0.79 -12.22 3.56
C LYS A 22 0.25 -13.29 3.87
N VAL A 23 -0.01 -14.07 4.92
CA VAL A 23 0.87 -15.18 5.36
C VAL A 23 0.26 -16.56 5.09
N SER A 24 -1.06 -16.68 4.99
CA SER A 24 -1.73 -17.97 4.80
C SER A 24 -1.60 -18.50 3.37
N ASN A 25 -1.40 -19.83 3.23
CA ASN A 25 -1.39 -20.54 1.95
C ASN A 25 -2.78 -20.83 1.33
N ALA A 26 -3.86 -20.38 1.97
CA ALA A 26 -5.20 -20.63 1.46
C ALA A 26 -5.41 -19.90 0.11
N ARG A 27 -5.77 -20.66 -0.93
CA ARG A 27 -6.09 -20.23 -2.33
C ARG A 27 -4.94 -19.62 -3.14
N HIS A 28 -4.06 -18.87 -2.50
CA HIS A 28 -2.93 -18.18 -3.13
C HIS A 28 -1.73 -18.23 -2.19
N GLU A 29 -0.52 -18.11 -2.71
CA GLU A 29 0.72 -18.10 -1.93
C GLU A 29 0.84 -16.85 -1.02
N PRO A 30 1.69 -16.88 0.02
CA PRO A 30 1.99 -15.72 0.85
C PRO A 30 2.53 -14.55 0.01
N MET A 31 2.19 -13.33 0.43
CA MET A 31 2.53 -12.11 -0.32
C MET A 31 3.01 -11.02 0.64
N PHE A 32 4.02 -10.26 0.22
CA PHE A 32 4.38 -9.02 0.89
C PHE A 32 3.38 -7.91 0.59
N SER A 33 3.07 -7.12 1.62
CA SER A 33 2.35 -5.86 1.43
C SER A 33 3.12 -4.89 0.55
N LYS A 34 2.40 -4.00 -0.13
CA LYS A 34 2.95 -2.99 -1.06
C LYS A 34 2.48 -1.60 -0.63
N LEU A 35 3.30 -0.59 -0.90
CA LEU A 35 3.05 0.78 -0.48
C LEU A 35 1.80 1.32 -1.18
N ALA A 36 0.83 1.79 -0.40
CA ALA A 36 -0.39 2.43 -0.90
C ALA A 36 -0.40 3.94 -0.63
N ILE A 37 0.10 4.37 0.52
CA ILE A 37 0.24 5.79 0.86
C ILE A 37 1.66 6.02 1.37
N PRO A 38 2.47 6.85 0.69
CA PRO A 38 3.89 7.04 1.03
C PRO A 38 4.09 7.76 2.36
N TYR A 39 3.22 8.70 2.70
CA TYR A 39 3.40 9.55 3.88
C TYR A 39 2.08 10.15 4.35
N LEU A 40 1.87 10.12 5.65
CA LEU A 40 0.88 10.88 6.40
C LEU A 40 1.58 11.47 7.64
N PRO A 41 1.31 12.74 8.00
CA PRO A 41 1.96 13.39 9.14
C PRO A 41 1.52 12.76 10.47
N ASN A 42 2.36 12.92 11.49
CA ASN A 42 2.02 12.52 12.85
C ASN A 42 1.08 13.53 13.51
N ASN A 43 -0.17 13.12 13.78
CA ASN A 43 -1.18 13.94 14.46
C ASN A 43 -1.70 13.26 15.74
N PRO A 44 -0.86 13.15 16.79
CA PRO A 44 -1.27 12.61 18.09
C PRO A 44 -2.37 13.47 18.75
N PRO A 45 -3.24 12.86 19.57
CA PRO A 45 -3.22 11.47 20.02
C PRO A 45 -4.07 10.51 19.15
N ARG A 46 -4.68 10.99 18.05
CA ARG A 46 -5.73 10.21 17.33
C ARG A 46 -5.45 9.92 15.86
N TRP A 47 -4.50 10.61 15.21
CA TRP A 47 -4.15 10.44 13.80
C TRP A 47 -5.38 10.34 12.87
N PRO A 48 -6.25 11.37 12.86
CA PRO A 48 -7.51 11.32 12.12
C PRO A 48 -7.30 10.99 10.64
N GLU A 49 -6.24 11.50 10.01
CA GLU A 49 -5.92 11.28 8.59
C GLU A 49 -5.56 9.81 8.31
N VAL A 50 -4.84 9.16 9.23
CA VAL A 50 -4.49 7.74 9.11
C VAL A 50 -5.74 6.88 9.26
N VAL A 51 -6.58 7.19 10.25
CA VAL A 51 -7.82 6.45 10.48
C VAL A 51 -8.75 6.59 9.28
N GLU A 52 -8.94 7.79 8.75
CA GLU A 52 -9.76 8.05 7.58
C GLU A 52 -9.24 7.26 6.36
N ALA A 53 -7.93 7.30 6.10
CA ALA A 53 -7.32 6.55 5.00
C ALA A 53 -7.51 5.02 5.13
N VAL A 54 -7.32 4.47 6.33
CA VAL A 54 -7.48 3.03 6.57
C VAL A 54 -8.95 2.61 6.44
N VAL A 55 -9.88 3.37 7.03
CA VAL A 55 -11.32 3.10 6.93
C VAL A 55 -11.76 3.15 5.47
N HIS A 56 -11.35 4.18 4.73
CA HIS A 56 -11.65 4.29 3.30
C HIS A 56 -11.14 3.10 2.48
N LEU A 57 -9.89 2.66 2.72
CA LEU A 57 -9.31 1.48 2.06
C LEU A 57 -10.11 0.19 2.37
N VAL A 58 -10.51 0.00 3.62
CA VAL A 58 -11.32 -1.15 4.06
C VAL A 58 -12.70 -1.12 3.41
N ASP A 59 -13.33 0.05 3.36
CA ASP A 59 -14.64 0.26 2.74
C ASP A 59 -14.64 -0.04 1.24
N VAL A 60 -13.66 0.50 0.50
CA VAL A 60 -13.50 0.24 -0.93
C VAL A 60 -13.27 -1.25 -1.18
N TYR A 61 -12.40 -1.88 -0.38
CA TYR A 61 -12.17 -3.31 -0.46
C TYR A 61 -13.45 -4.12 -0.21
N ALA A 62 -14.19 -3.83 0.87
CA ALA A 62 -15.41 -4.54 1.23
C ALA A 62 -16.50 -4.44 0.15
N ARG A 63 -16.60 -3.29 -0.54
CA ARG A 63 -17.58 -3.06 -1.62
C ARG A 63 -17.23 -3.78 -2.94
N HIS A 64 -15.96 -4.07 -3.19
CA HIS A 64 -15.49 -4.56 -4.50
C HIS A 64 -14.84 -5.95 -4.49
N ALA A 65 -14.47 -6.47 -3.32
CA ALA A 65 -13.93 -7.81 -3.17
C ALA A 65 -15.03 -8.87 -3.32
N ARG A 66 -14.65 -10.02 -3.88
CA ARG A 66 -15.54 -11.18 -3.95
C ARG A 66 -15.42 -11.99 -2.67
N LYS A 67 -16.44 -12.82 -2.41
CA LYS A 67 -16.43 -13.73 -1.26
C LYS A 67 -15.12 -14.53 -1.24
N HIS A 68 -14.47 -14.55 -0.09
CA HIS A 68 -13.18 -15.20 0.19
C HIS A 68 -11.93 -14.54 -0.41
N GLU A 69 -12.02 -13.49 -1.24
CA GLU A 69 -10.82 -12.77 -1.64
C GLU A 69 -10.16 -12.14 -0.41
N ARG A 70 -8.83 -12.12 -0.39
CA ARG A 70 -8.05 -11.20 0.46
C ARG A 70 -7.77 -9.90 -0.31
N MET A 71 -7.38 -8.84 0.38
CA MET A 71 -7.05 -7.56 -0.26
C MET A 71 -5.99 -7.70 -1.37
N GLY A 72 -4.94 -8.51 -1.16
CA GLY A 72 -3.92 -8.78 -2.18
C GLY A 72 -4.51 -9.46 -3.42
N GLU A 73 -5.26 -10.55 -3.22
CA GLU A 73 -5.92 -11.32 -4.28
C GLU A 73 -6.90 -10.44 -5.09
N TRP A 74 -7.63 -9.56 -4.39
CA TRP A 74 -8.51 -8.57 -5.00
C TRP A 74 -7.72 -7.59 -5.88
N ILE A 75 -6.63 -7.01 -5.35
CA ILE A 75 -5.78 -6.05 -6.08
C ILE A 75 -5.14 -6.71 -7.31
N GLU A 76 -4.63 -7.93 -7.20
CA GLU A 76 -4.06 -8.66 -8.34
C GLU A 76 -5.08 -8.90 -9.45
N ARG A 77 -6.32 -9.25 -9.09
CA ARG A 77 -7.40 -9.44 -10.06
C ARG A 77 -7.74 -8.15 -10.83
N ILE A 78 -7.90 -7.04 -10.11
CA ILE A 78 -8.31 -5.76 -10.72
C ILE A 78 -7.13 -5.00 -11.36
N GLY A 79 -5.92 -5.22 -10.85
CA GLY A 79 -4.70 -4.48 -11.17
C GLY A 79 -4.55 -3.18 -10.36
N TRP A 80 -3.31 -2.82 -10.06
CA TRP A 80 -2.94 -1.58 -9.35
C TRP A 80 -3.52 -0.29 -9.96
N PRO A 81 -3.53 -0.08 -11.29
CA PRO A 81 -4.15 1.13 -11.86
C PRO A 81 -5.64 1.28 -11.50
N ARG A 82 -6.36 0.17 -11.38
CA ARG A 82 -7.77 0.20 -10.95
C ARG A 82 -7.91 0.41 -9.45
N PHE A 83 -7.02 -0.16 -8.64
CA PHE A 83 -6.97 0.09 -7.21
C PHE A 83 -6.80 1.59 -6.89
N PHE A 84 -5.82 2.27 -7.50
CA PHE A 84 -5.61 3.71 -7.27
C PHE A 84 -6.79 4.57 -7.74
N ARG A 85 -7.46 4.22 -8.84
CA ARG A 85 -8.70 4.91 -9.26
C ARG A 85 -9.86 4.70 -8.31
N LEU A 86 -10.10 3.48 -7.85
CA LEU A 86 -11.22 3.17 -6.94
C LEU A 86 -11.03 3.80 -5.55
N THR A 87 -9.78 3.86 -5.08
CA THR A 87 -9.43 4.46 -3.80
C THR A 87 -9.26 5.98 -3.90
N GLY A 88 -9.11 6.54 -5.09
CA GLY A 88 -8.83 7.97 -5.27
C GLY A 88 -7.47 8.41 -4.72
N ILE A 89 -6.60 7.47 -4.33
CA ILE A 89 -5.27 7.78 -3.82
C ILE A 89 -4.37 8.16 -5.01
N PRO A 90 -3.61 9.27 -4.92
CA PRO A 90 -2.71 9.66 -5.98
C PRO A 90 -1.53 8.70 -6.09
N PHE A 91 -1.35 8.11 -7.28
CA PHE A 91 -0.12 7.39 -7.59
C PHE A 91 1.02 8.40 -7.82
N THR A 92 2.11 8.25 -7.08
CA THR A 92 3.28 9.13 -7.12
C THR A 92 4.56 8.34 -7.35
N LYS A 93 5.67 9.04 -7.64
CA LYS A 93 6.99 8.42 -7.81
C LYS A 93 7.41 7.50 -6.66
N TYR A 94 6.95 7.76 -5.44
CA TYR A 94 7.31 6.99 -4.25
C TYR A 94 6.74 5.56 -4.23
N HIS A 95 5.77 5.26 -5.10
CA HIS A 95 5.22 3.92 -5.25
C HIS A 95 6.05 3.02 -6.18
N ILE A 96 7.00 3.61 -6.90
CA ILE A 96 7.91 2.89 -7.77
C ILE A 96 9.11 2.48 -6.92
N ASP A 97 9.37 1.18 -6.86
CA ASP A 97 10.54 0.64 -6.16
C ASP A 97 11.82 1.18 -6.80
N ASP A 98 12.76 1.65 -5.99
CA ASP A 98 14.09 2.11 -6.39
C ASP A 98 15.21 1.35 -5.68
N PHE A 99 14.85 0.33 -4.89
CA PHE A 99 15.82 -0.48 -4.17
C PHE A 99 16.50 -1.51 -5.08
N THR A 100 17.51 -2.17 -4.55
CA THR A 100 18.25 -3.23 -5.24
C THR A 100 17.27 -4.29 -5.77
N HIS A 101 17.34 -4.59 -7.07
CA HIS A 101 16.42 -5.49 -7.82
C HIS A 101 15.02 -4.93 -8.12
N ALA A 102 14.81 -3.62 -8.03
CA ALA A 102 13.54 -2.95 -8.37
C ALA A 102 12.93 -3.34 -9.73
N GLY A 103 13.75 -3.72 -10.71
CA GLY A 103 13.29 -4.19 -12.03
C GLY A 103 12.33 -5.37 -11.98
N GLU A 104 12.30 -6.15 -10.88
CA GLU A 104 11.33 -7.21 -10.67
C GLU A 104 9.90 -6.70 -10.41
N THR A 105 9.77 -5.53 -9.82
CA THR A 105 8.48 -4.91 -9.49
C THR A 105 7.83 -4.19 -10.68
N TYR A 106 8.62 -3.88 -11.71
CA TYR A 106 8.15 -3.13 -12.87
C TYR A 106 7.25 -3.96 -13.78
N LYS A 107 6.31 -3.27 -14.42
CA LYS A 107 5.45 -3.87 -15.45
C LYS A 107 6.25 -4.08 -16.74
N ARG A 108 6.76 -5.29 -16.94
CA ARG A 108 7.52 -5.71 -18.14
C ARG A 108 6.64 -6.32 -19.24
N SER A 109 5.37 -5.90 -19.32
CA SER A 109 4.38 -6.41 -20.27
C SER A 109 3.45 -5.30 -20.72
N VAL A 110 2.99 -5.38 -21.97
CA VAL A 110 2.05 -4.43 -22.58
C VAL A 110 0.63 -4.52 -22.00
N GLN A 111 0.33 -5.55 -21.21
CA GLN A 111 -1.01 -5.78 -20.64
C GLN A 111 -1.28 -4.83 -19.47
N LEU A 112 -1.74 -3.61 -19.76
CA LEU A 112 -2.21 -2.65 -18.77
C LEU A 112 -3.74 -2.54 -18.86
N LYS A 113 -4.43 -2.73 -17.74
CA LYS A 113 -5.88 -2.49 -17.67
C LYS A 113 -6.10 -1.00 -17.42
N PRO A 114 -6.80 -0.28 -18.30
CA PRO A 114 -7.04 1.15 -18.17
C PRO A 114 -7.85 1.45 -16.93
#